data_AF-A0A960U0F2-F1
#
_entry.id   AF-A0A960U0F2-F1
#
_cell.length_a   1.000
_cell.length_b   1.000
_cell.length_c   1.000
_cell.angle_alpha   90.00
_cell.angle_beta   90.00
_cell.angle_gamma   90.00
#
_symmetry.space_group_name_H-M   'P 1'
#
loop_
_entity.id
_entity.type
_entity.pdbx_description
1 polymer ?
#
loop_
_entity_poly.entity_id
_entity_poly.type
_entity_poly.pdbx_seq_one_letter_code
_entity_poly.pdbx_strand_id
1 'polypeptide(L)'
;MTHAWRALVVVTMVGAAFALAFGCAEDMDDESALPEADGDDAAENEDAERLAAVPRAAIASRPERYHLRPASSMDASKYADILDAMSRGAFDSSWLADGLVELALVPAAPKLGQSCSGDAECQDTTYCNGDEVCEDNVCVSGNPIVCEQDTDFCNGDEVCNEIVEDCASVGRCNDGQFCNGEERCVNTGPGEGECLEPLAVGCPDDGLFCTGIPLCNEERDLCDDQPVFCEDDGNICNGYEYCDNEIENCTHSGDPCRDDGEWCNGEEYCDVELQACSRRNDPCDDGVFCNGHEQCDEDTRECSPGVPPCEREETFCTGAATCLEDDADCVYEGNPCNPEFERCDVVQEECELLEDLETGGDSLGEGDNDDSCCGC
;
A
#
# COMPACT_ATOMS: atom_id res chain seq x y z
N MET A 1 -19.58 -21.55 -51.48
CA MET A 1 -19.65 -23.02 -51.37
C MET A 1 -18.32 -23.53 -50.86
N THR A 2 -18.14 -23.57 -49.54
CA THR A 2 -17.05 -24.27 -48.86
C THR A 2 -17.51 -24.49 -47.43
N HIS A 3 -17.94 -25.71 -47.11
CA HIS A 3 -18.35 -26.10 -45.76
C HIS A 3 -17.13 -26.59 -44.99
N ALA A 4 -16.79 -25.89 -43.90
CA ALA A 4 -15.82 -26.36 -42.90
C ALA A 4 -16.57 -26.97 -41.72
N TRP A 5 -16.24 -28.23 -41.41
CA TRP A 5 -16.80 -29.01 -40.32
C TRP A 5 -16.18 -28.57 -38.99
N ARG A 6 -17.00 -28.27 -37.98
CA ARG A 6 -16.59 -28.16 -36.57
C ARG A 6 -16.82 -29.53 -35.91
N ALA A 7 -15.75 -30.16 -35.44
CA ALA A 7 -15.81 -31.32 -34.54
C ALA A 7 -15.90 -30.82 -33.09
N LEU A 8 -17.02 -31.12 -32.43
CA LEU A 8 -17.25 -30.91 -31.02
C LEU A 8 -16.79 -32.18 -30.29
N VAL A 9 -15.73 -32.10 -29.48
CA VAL A 9 -15.33 -33.17 -28.56
C VAL A 9 -15.92 -32.85 -27.20
N VAL A 10 -16.96 -33.58 -26.81
CA VAL A 10 -17.52 -33.60 -25.46
C VAL A 10 -16.84 -34.73 -24.70
N VAL A 11 -15.99 -34.39 -23.73
CA VAL A 11 -15.48 -35.35 -22.74
C VAL A 11 -16.31 -35.20 -21.48
N THR A 12 -17.24 -36.12 -21.29
CA THR A 12 -17.82 -36.45 -19.99
C THR A 12 -16.87 -37.38 -19.24
N MET A 13 -16.30 -36.95 -18.10
CA MET A 13 -15.72 -37.87 -17.12
C MET A 13 -16.61 -38.00 -15.90
N VAL A 14 -16.96 -39.26 -15.63
CA VAL A 14 -17.70 -39.76 -14.48
C VAL A 14 -16.75 -39.85 -13.28
N GLY A 15 -17.25 -39.47 -12.12
CA GLY A 15 -16.49 -39.30 -10.88
C GLY A 15 -15.96 -40.59 -10.24
N ALA A 16 -14.95 -40.38 -9.40
CA ALA A 16 -14.52 -41.29 -8.35
C ALA A 16 -14.42 -40.49 -7.05
N ALA A 17 -15.26 -40.86 -6.08
CA ALA A 17 -15.22 -40.37 -4.71
C ALA A 17 -14.07 -41.06 -3.96
N PHE A 18 -13.25 -40.31 -3.24
CA PHE A 18 -12.39 -40.85 -2.19
C PHE A 18 -12.56 -40.05 -0.91
N ALA A 19 -12.76 -40.79 0.17
CA ALA A 19 -13.28 -40.35 1.45
C ALA A 19 -12.24 -39.59 2.29
N LEU A 20 -12.73 -38.55 2.96
CA LEU A 20 -12.09 -37.89 4.10
C LEU A 20 -12.12 -38.82 5.31
N ALA A 21 -10.96 -39.01 5.96
CA ALA A 21 -10.88 -39.50 7.33
C ALA A 21 -9.93 -38.61 8.12
N PHE A 22 -10.54 -37.78 8.98
CA PHE A 22 -9.95 -37.15 10.14
C PHE A 22 -9.42 -38.22 11.12
N GLY A 23 -8.28 -37.97 11.73
CA GLY A 23 -7.78 -38.80 12.83
C GLY A 23 -6.59 -38.15 13.52
N CYS A 24 -6.87 -37.38 14.57
CA CYS A 24 -5.89 -36.96 15.58
C CYS A 24 -5.32 -38.19 16.28
N ALA A 25 -3.99 -38.22 16.47
CA ALA A 25 -3.32 -39.19 17.31
C ALA A 25 -2.76 -38.48 18.54
N GLU A 26 -3.27 -38.84 19.72
CA GLU A 26 -2.65 -38.61 21.03
C GLU A 26 -2.29 -39.97 21.63
N ASP A 27 -1.11 -39.99 22.27
CA ASP A 27 -0.63 -40.87 23.33
C ASP A 27 -0.63 -42.40 23.14
N MET A 28 0.57 -42.99 23.20
CA MET A 28 0.95 -43.91 24.30
C MET A 28 2.38 -44.43 24.12
N ASP A 29 3.16 -44.27 25.20
CA ASP A 29 4.43 -44.94 25.49
C ASP A 29 4.29 -46.47 25.42
N ASP A 30 5.28 -47.17 24.86
CA ASP A 30 5.83 -48.37 25.50
C ASP A 30 7.21 -48.74 24.93
N GLU A 31 8.12 -49.00 25.85
CA GLU A 31 9.47 -49.53 25.64
C GLU A 31 9.39 -50.99 25.15
N SER A 32 10.28 -51.43 24.25
CA SER A 32 11.16 -52.60 24.48
C SER A 32 11.94 -53.09 23.24
N ALA A 33 13.27 -53.06 23.42
CA ALA A 33 14.28 -54.05 23.05
C ALA A 33 14.49 -54.46 21.57
N LEU A 34 15.64 -54.01 21.02
CA LEU A 34 16.42 -54.75 20.02
C LEU A 34 17.52 -55.60 20.72
N PRO A 35 17.92 -56.76 20.15
CA PRO A 35 18.93 -57.62 20.74
C PRO A 35 20.36 -57.18 20.38
N GLU A 36 21.26 -57.59 21.28
CA GLU A 36 22.69 -57.34 21.35
C GLU A 36 23.47 -57.85 20.11
N ALA A 37 24.45 -57.05 19.68
CA ALA A 37 25.58 -57.52 18.88
C ALA A 37 26.87 -57.06 19.59
N ASP A 38 27.55 -58.05 20.18
CA ASP A 38 28.89 -57.98 20.73
C ASP A 38 29.94 -57.62 19.65
N GLY A 39 31.01 -56.95 20.08
CA GLY A 39 32.35 -57.27 19.57
C GLY A 39 33.15 -56.13 18.94
N ASP A 40 33.86 -55.41 19.82
CA ASP A 40 35.28 -55.08 19.74
C ASP A 40 35.81 -53.96 18.79
N ASP A 41 36.63 -53.11 19.44
CA ASP A 41 37.68 -52.22 18.93
C ASP A 41 37.31 -50.84 18.35
N ALA A 42 37.21 -49.84 19.24
CA ALA A 42 38.04 -48.61 19.18
C ALA A 42 37.80 -47.73 20.42
N ALA A 43 38.81 -47.63 21.27
CA ALA A 43 38.94 -46.51 22.19
C ALA A 43 39.33 -45.25 21.39
N GLU A 44 38.80 -44.11 21.85
CA GLU A 44 39.09 -42.70 21.49
C GLU A 44 37.93 -41.98 20.77
N ASN A 45 37.01 -41.40 21.55
CA ASN A 45 36.56 -40.00 21.39
C ASN A 45 35.64 -39.58 22.55
N GLU A 46 36.19 -39.20 23.71
CA GLU A 46 35.37 -38.71 24.85
C GLU A 46 34.75 -37.32 24.62
N ASP A 47 34.98 -36.67 23.46
CA ASP A 47 34.41 -35.37 23.11
C ASP A 47 33.17 -35.45 22.17
N ALA A 48 32.92 -36.60 21.54
CA ALA A 48 31.81 -36.76 20.59
C ALA A 48 30.42 -36.90 21.26
N GLU A 49 30.34 -37.42 22.50
CA GLU A 49 29.06 -37.66 23.19
C GLU A 49 28.48 -36.43 23.91
N ARG A 50 29.17 -35.28 23.91
CA ARG A 50 28.67 -34.04 24.54
C ARG A 50 27.90 -33.09 23.61
N LEU A 51 27.88 -33.35 22.31
CA LEU A 51 27.23 -32.48 21.31
C LEU A 51 25.72 -32.78 21.11
N ALA A 52 25.23 -33.94 21.54
CA ALA A 52 23.82 -34.32 21.37
C ALA A 52 22.82 -33.65 22.34
N ALA A 53 23.29 -32.75 23.23
CA ALA A 53 22.44 -32.16 24.29
C ALA A 53 22.69 -30.67 24.55
N VAL A 54 22.91 -29.85 23.51
CA VAL A 54 23.02 -28.39 23.66
C VAL A 54 21.62 -27.74 23.53
N PRO A 55 20.99 -27.22 24.60
CA PRO A 55 19.68 -26.61 24.52
C PRO A 55 19.74 -25.27 23.74
N ARG A 56 18.67 -24.96 22.98
CA ARG A 56 18.45 -23.70 22.22
C ARG A 56 18.83 -22.41 22.99
N ALA A 57 18.77 -22.43 24.32
CA ALA A 57 19.16 -21.32 25.19
C ALA A 57 20.69 -21.05 25.26
N ALA A 58 21.54 -22.03 24.97
CA ALA A 58 23.00 -21.89 25.00
C ALA A 58 23.52 -21.09 23.78
N ILE A 59 22.89 -21.27 22.61
CA ILE A 59 23.24 -20.61 21.34
C ILE A 59 23.02 -19.09 21.42
N ALA A 60 21.91 -18.65 22.05
CA ALA A 60 21.59 -17.23 22.21
C ALA A 60 22.51 -16.47 23.19
N SER A 61 23.29 -17.19 24.01
CA SER A 61 24.14 -16.60 25.05
C SER A 61 25.58 -16.32 24.62
N ARG A 62 26.03 -16.89 23.47
CA ARG A 62 27.42 -16.82 22.96
C ARG A 62 27.48 -16.93 21.42
N PRO A 63 27.06 -15.89 20.68
CA PRO A 63 27.07 -15.91 19.22
C PRO A 63 28.47 -16.03 18.59
N GLU A 64 29.54 -15.70 19.32
CA GLU A 64 30.93 -15.80 18.85
C GLU A 64 31.53 -17.23 18.90
N ARG A 65 30.74 -18.24 19.30
CA ARG A 65 31.23 -19.62 19.47
C ARG A 65 30.66 -20.63 18.49
N TYR A 66 29.75 -20.21 17.62
CA TYR A 66 29.08 -21.13 16.72
C TYR A 66 28.90 -20.49 15.35
N HIS A 67 29.44 -21.13 14.30
CA HIS A 67 29.05 -20.83 12.93
C HIS A 67 28.12 -21.93 12.42
N LEU A 68 27.15 -21.50 11.64
CA LEU A 68 26.29 -22.39 10.88
C LEU A 68 27.07 -22.75 9.62
N ARG A 69 27.13 -24.05 9.29
CA ARG A 69 27.67 -24.52 8.00
C ARG A 69 26.68 -25.48 7.36
N PRO A 70 26.53 -25.52 6.03
CA PRO A 70 25.67 -26.50 5.40
C PRO A 70 26.15 -27.92 5.72
N ALA A 71 25.23 -28.86 5.87
CA ALA A 71 25.57 -30.24 6.22
C ALA A 71 26.43 -30.89 5.13
N SER A 72 27.46 -31.64 5.52
CA SER A 72 28.38 -32.33 4.60
C SER A 72 27.72 -33.42 3.75
N SER A 73 26.50 -33.83 4.10
CA SER A 73 25.67 -34.78 3.35
C SER A 73 24.72 -34.12 2.34
N MET A 74 24.84 -32.82 2.09
CA MET A 74 23.91 -32.06 1.25
C MET A 74 24.18 -32.22 -0.26
N ASP A 75 23.11 -32.17 -1.05
CA ASP A 75 23.19 -32.11 -2.51
C ASP A 75 23.71 -30.73 -2.99
N ALA A 76 24.59 -30.73 -4.00
CA ALA A 76 25.27 -29.54 -4.50
C ALA A 76 24.34 -28.41 -4.97
N SER A 77 23.13 -28.73 -5.46
CA SER A 77 22.16 -27.71 -5.91
C SER A 77 21.58 -26.92 -4.74
N LYS A 78 21.25 -27.59 -3.63
CA LYS A 78 20.73 -26.95 -2.41
C LYS A 78 21.81 -26.24 -1.61
N TYR A 79 23.06 -26.68 -1.79
CA TYR A 79 24.22 -26.10 -1.14
C TYR A 79 24.45 -24.64 -1.57
N ALA A 80 24.36 -24.35 -2.87
CA ALA A 80 24.50 -23.01 -3.42
C ALA A 80 23.41 -22.06 -2.91
N ASP A 81 22.15 -22.50 -2.91
CA ASP A 81 21.00 -21.70 -2.45
C ASP A 81 21.11 -21.34 -0.96
N ILE A 82 21.55 -22.29 -0.12
CA ILE A 82 21.70 -22.07 1.32
C ILE A 82 22.90 -21.17 1.61
N LEU A 83 24.02 -21.32 0.90
CA LEU A 83 25.16 -20.41 1.03
C LEU A 83 24.83 -18.99 0.61
N ASP A 84 24.13 -18.82 -0.51
CA ASP A 84 23.67 -17.51 -0.98
C ASP A 84 22.73 -16.87 0.04
N ALA A 85 21.75 -17.61 0.57
CA ALA A 85 20.85 -17.11 1.60
C ALA A 85 21.58 -16.74 2.91
N MET A 86 22.56 -17.56 3.35
CA MET A 86 23.39 -17.27 4.51
C MET A 86 24.29 -16.03 4.30
N SER A 87 24.80 -15.82 3.08
CA SER A 87 25.61 -14.64 2.72
C SER A 87 24.80 -13.33 2.76
N ARG A 88 23.49 -13.42 2.50
CA ARG A 88 22.52 -12.31 2.62
C ARG A 88 21.99 -12.14 4.05
N GLY A 89 22.47 -12.93 5.01
CA GLY A 89 22.02 -12.90 6.41
C GLY A 89 20.63 -13.48 6.64
N ALA A 90 20.07 -14.20 5.66
CA ALA A 90 18.79 -14.90 5.78
C ALA A 90 19.04 -16.28 6.42
N PHE A 91 18.55 -16.45 7.65
CA PHE A 91 18.59 -17.72 8.36
C PHE A 91 17.17 -18.19 8.69
N ASP A 92 16.81 -19.39 8.26
CA ASP A 92 15.61 -20.08 8.72
C ASP A 92 15.99 -21.17 9.74
N SER A 93 15.39 -21.06 10.93
CA SER A 93 15.55 -22.03 12.01
C SER A 93 15.09 -23.46 11.66
N SER A 94 14.28 -23.63 10.61
CA SER A 94 13.87 -24.93 10.07
C SER A 94 15.06 -25.72 9.50
N TRP A 95 16.09 -25.04 8.99
CA TRP A 95 17.23 -25.71 8.35
C TRP A 95 18.11 -26.51 9.32
N LEU A 96 18.16 -26.13 10.60
CA LEU A 96 18.78 -26.93 11.66
C LEU A 96 17.97 -28.20 11.98
N ALA A 97 16.64 -28.13 11.87
CA ALA A 97 15.75 -29.25 12.17
C ALA A 97 15.73 -30.28 11.04
N ASP A 98 15.86 -29.80 9.80
CA ASP A 98 15.91 -30.64 8.60
C ASP A 98 17.31 -31.20 8.30
N GLY A 99 18.30 -30.94 9.17
CA GLY A 99 19.69 -31.38 8.98
C GLY A 99 20.37 -30.74 7.77
N LEU A 100 19.91 -29.56 7.35
CA LEU A 100 20.47 -28.81 6.23
C LEU A 100 21.65 -27.92 6.68
N VAL A 101 21.65 -27.48 7.93
CA VAL A 101 22.79 -26.74 8.51
C VAL A 101 23.18 -27.43 9.80
N GLU A 102 24.47 -27.51 10.07
CA GLU A 102 25.02 -28.02 11.32
C GLU A 102 25.65 -26.89 12.13
N LEU A 103 25.58 -27.03 13.46
CA LEU A 103 26.19 -26.09 14.39
C LEU A 103 27.65 -26.49 14.62
N ALA A 104 28.58 -25.79 13.99
CA ALA A 104 30.01 -25.99 14.21
C ALA A 104 30.47 -25.14 15.40
N LEU A 105 31.20 -25.75 16.33
CA LEU A 105 31.94 -25.02 17.38
C LEU A 105 33.01 -24.16 16.71
N VAL A 106 33.12 -22.89 17.11
CA VAL A 106 34.26 -22.03 16.77
C VAL A 106 35.37 -22.31 17.78
N PRO A 107 36.47 -23.00 17.39
CA PRO A 107 37.69 -23.00 18.17
C PRO A 107 38.32 -21.60 18.12
N ALA A 108 39.12 -21.29 19.14
CA ALA A 108 39.65 -19.96 19.39
C ALA A 108 40.36 -19.32 18.17
N ALA A 109 40.20 -17.99 18.06
CA ALA A 109 40.91 -17.02 17.23
C ALA A 109 42.34 -17.42 16.79
N PRO A 110 42.79 -16.94 15.60
CA PRO A 110 43.94 -17.48 14.88
C PRO A 110 45.20 -17.50 15.74
N LYS A 111 45.83 -18.68 15.80
CA LYS A 111 47.04 -18.90 16.61
C LYS A 111 48.33 -18.54 15.89
N LEU A 112 48.26 -18.03 14.67
CA LEU A 112 49.40 -17.46 13.94
C LEU A 112 50.20 -16.49 14.82
N GLY A 113 51.49 -16.77 15.00
CA GLY A 113 52.39 -15.98 15.85
C GLY A 113 52.33 -16.28 17.34
N GLN A 114 51.53 -17.25 17.80
CA GLN A 114 51.52 -17.72 19.19
C GLN A 114 52.56 -18.80 19.44
N SER A 115 52.96 -18.93 20.71
CA SER A 115 53.88 -19.99 21.11
C SER A 115 53.21 -21.37 21.07
N CYS A 116 53.88 -22.36 20.51
CA CYS A 116 53.38 -23.73 20.40
C CYS A 116 54.43 -24.75 20.85
N SER A 117 53.97 -25.94 21.26
CA SER A 117 54.85 -27.09 21.53
C SER A 117 54.72 -28.24 20.51
N GLY A 118 53.75 -28.14 19.59
CA GLY A 118 53.55 -29.03 18.45
C GLY A 118 52.43 -28.53 17.53
N ASP A 119 52.32 -29.13 16.34
CA ASP A 119 51.46 -28.64 15.23
C ASP A 119 49.97 -28.67 15.56
N ALA A 120 49.50 -29.64 16.35
CA ALA A 120 48.09 -29.72 16.78
C ALA A 120 47.65 -28.48 17.58
N GLU A 121 48.59 -27.73 18.15
CA GLU A 121 48.31 -26.49 18.84
C GLU A 121 48.14 -25.30 17.90
N CYS A 122 48.41 -25.41 16.59
CA CYS A 122 48.47 -24.28 15.65
C CYS A 122 47.25 -24.09 14.75
N GLN A 123 46.31 -25.03 14.76
CA GLN A 123 45.07 -25.00 13.99
C GLN A 123 44.30 -23.68 14.18
N ASP A 124 44.12 -22.94 13.08
CA ASP A 124 43.59 -21.57 13.00
C ASP A 124 42.24 -21.46 12.27
N THR A 125 41.67 -22.61 11.85
CA THR A 125 40.35 -22.78 11.19
C THR A 125 40.25 -22.23 9.77
N THR A 126 41.35 -21.70 9.23
CA THR A 126 41.46 -21.34 7.82
C THR A 126 41.95 -22.58 7.08
N TYR A 127 41.19 -23.08 6.12
CA TYR A 127 41.55 -24.27 5.37
C TYR A 127 42.53 -23.92 4.24
N CYS A 128 42.28 -22.86 3.48
CA CYS A 128 43.02 -22.60 2.25
C CYS A 128 44.45 -22.07 2.46
N ASN A 129 44.80 -21.58 3.64
CA ASN A 129 46.20 -21.24 3.97
C ASN A 129 47.04 -22.49 4.34
N GLY A 130 46.41 -23.66 4.41
CA GLY A 130 47.03 -24.97 4.63
C GLY A 130 47.42 -25.24 6.08
N ASP A 131 47.61 -26.52 6.39
CA ASP A 131 47.90 -27.01 7.75
C ASP A 131 49.01 -26.22 8.45
N GLU A 132 48.69 -25.66 9.61
CA GLU A 132 49.58 -24.82 10.38
C GLU A 132 50.63 -25.65 11.12
N VAL A 133 51.87 -25.20 11.05
CA VAL A 133 53.03 -25.91 11.59
C VAL A 133 53.61 -25.11 12.75
N CYS A 134 54.06 -25.82 13.78
CA CYS A 134 54.81 -25.26 14.88
C CYS A 134 56.30 -25.18 14.53
N GLU A 135 56.73 -24.06 13.96
CA GLU A 135 58.13 -23.83 13.59
C GLU A 135 58.80 -22.89 14.61
N ASP A 136 59.94 -23.30 15.16
CA ASP A 136 60.70 -22.52 16.17
C ASP A 136 59.88 -22.10 17.41
N ASN A 137 58.93 -22.95 17.84
CA ASN A 137 57.94 -22.69 18.90
C ASN A 137 56.98 -21.55 18.58
N VAL A 138 56.76 -21.22 17.31
CA VAL A 138 55.77 -20.23 16.86
C VAL A 138 54.89 -20.87 15.79
N CYS A 139 53.57 -20.70 15.91
CA CYS A 139 52.67 -21.17 14.87
C CYS A 139 52.80 -20.31 13.61
N VAL A 140 53.05 -20.98 12.49
CA VAL A 140 53.07 -20.40 11.15
C VAL A 140 52.05 -21.11 10.28
N SER A 141 51.42 -20.38 9.36
CA SER A 141 50.53 -20.97 8.37
C SER A 141 51.30 -21.92 7.47
N GLY A 142 50.64 -22.99 7.03
CA GLY A 142 51.21 -23.95 6.10
C GLY A 142 51.43 -23.41 4.69
N ASN A 143 51.64 -24.34 3.77
CA ASN A 143 51.58 -24.02 2.35
C ASN A 143 50.12 -23.90 1.93
N PRO A 144 49.72 -22.81 1.26
CA PRO A 144 48.36 -22.65 0.77
C PRO A 144 47.92 -23.84 -0.09
N ILE A 145 46.66 -24.25 0.07
CA ILE A 145 46.07 -25.33 -0.71
C ILE A 145 45.97 -24.86 -2.17
N VAL A 146 46.58 -25.65 -3.06
CA VAL A 146 46.53 -25.41 -4.51
C VAL A 146 45.57 -26.44 -5.10
N CYS A 147 44.46 -25.95 -5.64
CA CYS A 147 43.48 -26.79 -6.31
C CYS A 147 43.95 -27.12 -7.73
N GLU A 148 44.11 -28.41 -8.01
CA GLU A 148 44.45 -28.88 -9.35
C GLU A 148 43.24 -28.67 -10.27
N GLN A 149 43.48 -28.02 -11.41
CA GLN A 149 42.46 -27.85 -12.42
C GLN A 149 42.15 -29.20 -13.06
N ASP A 150 40.87 -29.57 -13.12
CA ASP A 150 40.45 -30.77 -13.82
C ASP A 150 40.34 -30.53 -15.34
N THR A 151 39.82 -31.52 -16.07
CA THR A 151 39.64 -31.41 -17.52
C THR A 151 38.25 -30.93 -17.93
N ASP A 152 37.38 -30.61 -16.97
CA ASP A 152 36.05 -30.09 -17.23
C ASP A 152 36.14 -28.56 -17.33
N PHE A 153 35.75 -28.01 -18.48
CA PHE A 153 35.81 -26.57 -18.64
C PHE A 153 34.61 -25.89 -17.96
N CYS A 154 33.48 -26.59 -17.89
CA CYS A 154 32.19 -26.01 -17.55
C CYS A 154 31.96 -25.83 -16.05
N ASN A 155 32.54 -26.69 -15.21
CA ASN A 155 32.52 -26.50 -13.76
C ASN A 155 33.40 -25.31 -13.36
N GLY A 156 34.48 -25.05 -14.10
CA GLY A 156 35.19 -23.78 -14.13
C GLY A 156 36.61 -23.84 -13.56
N ASP A 157 37.07 -22.78 -12.92
CA ASP A 157 38.36 -22.84 -12.21
C ASP A 157 38.15 -23.47 -10.84
N GLU A 158 38.97 -24.47 -10.51
CA GLU A 158 39.03 -25.03 -9.17
C GLU A 158 39.73 -24.02 -8.24
N VAL A 159 38.99 -23.54 -7.25
CA VAL A 159 39.45 -22.56 -6.26
C VAL A 159 39.23 -23.11 -4.86
N CYS A 160 40.17 -22.83 -3.96
CA CYS A 160 40.01 -23.25 -2.58
C CYS A 160 38.89 -22.42 -1.91
N ASN A 161 37.94 -23.11 -1.29
CA ASN A 161 36.79 -22.52 -0.65
C ASN A 161 36.79 -22.81 0.86
N GLU A 162 36.96 -21.75 1.64
CA GLU A 162 37.05 -21.79 3.11
C GLU A 162 35.76 -22.27 3.79
N ILE A 163 34.62 -22.18 3.12
CA ILE A 163 33.32 -22.52 3.72
C ILE A 163 33.05 -24.03 3.64
N VAL A 164 33.42 -24.66 2.53
CA VAL A 164 33.35 -26.14 2.37
C VAL A 164 34.58 -26.84 2.93
N GLU A 165 35.66 -26.12 3.20
CA GLU A 165 36.97 -26.70 3.51
C GLU A 165 37.42 -27.67 2.40
N ASP A 166 37.23 -27.28 1.14
CA ASP A 166 37.58 -28.08 -0.04
C ASP A 166 37.88 -27.20 -1.27
N CYS A 167 38.42 -27.82 -2.32
CA CYS A 167 38.48 -27.25 -3.65
C CYS A 167 37.10 -27.31 -4.31
N ALA A 168 36.59 -26.16 -4.71
CA ALA A 168 35.31 -26.03 -5.38
C ALA A 168 35.48 -25.25 -6.68
N SER A 169 34.68 -25.62 -7.67
CA SER A 169 34.70 -24.99 -8.98
C SER A 169 33.72 -23.84 -9.08
N VAL A 170 34.14 -22.76 -9.75
CA VAL A 170 33.30 -21.58 -10.04
C VAL A 170 32.96 -21.55 -11.53
N GLY A 171 31.69 -21.83 -11.86
CA GLY A 171 31.22 -21.96 -13.24
C GLY A 171 31.63 -20.78 -14.14
N ARG A 172 32.18 -21.06 -15.32
CA ARG A 172 32.80 -20.04 -16.20
C ARG A 172 31.85 -19.23 -17.07
N CYS A 173 30.63 -19.70 -17.28
CA CYS A 173 29.75 -19.14 -18.31
C CYS A 173 28.67 -18.21 -17.80
N ASN A 174 28.43 -18.16 -16.48
CA ASN A 174 27.44 -17.25 -15.92
C ASN A 174 28.03 -15.83 -15.93
N ASP A 175 27.41 -14.92 -16.69
CA ASP A 175 27.82 -13.53 -16.83
C ASP A 175 27.15 -12.59 -15.81
N GLY A 176 26.28 -13.16 -14.97
CA GLY A 176 25.54 -12.46 -13.93
C GLY A 176 24.39 -11.61 -14.44
N GLN A 177 24.02 -11.71 -15.72
CA GLN A 177 22.83 -11.06 -16.26
C GLN A 177 21.67 -12.06 -16.28
N PHE A 178 20.50 -11.61 -15.86
CA PHE A 178 19.31 -12.42 -15.79
C PHE A 178 18.51 -12.35 -17.09
N CYS A 179 18.36 -11.16 -17.70
CA CYS A 179 17.43 -10.97 -18.81
C CYS A 179 17.91 -11.54 -20.15
N ASN A 180 19.20 -11.80 -20.32
CA ASN A 180 19.72 -12.55 -21.46
C ASN A 180 19.43 -14.06 -21.33
N GLY A 181 19.10 -14.57 -20.14
CA GLY A 181 18.74 -15.95 -19.86
C GLY A 181 19.91 -16.79 -19.36
N GLU A 182 19.62 -18.03 -18.95
CA GLU A 182 20.64 -18.92 -18.39
C GLU A 182 21.62 -19.41 -19.48
N GLU A 183 22.91 -19.09 -19.32
CA GLU A 183 23.95 -19.49 -20.24
C GLU A 183 24.20 -20.99 -20.19
N ARG A 184 24.35 -21.58 -21.38
CA ARG A 184 24.67 -23.00 -21.48
C ARG A 184 26.15 -23.18 -21.78
N CYS A 185 26.83 -23.93 -20.92
CA CYS A 185 28.17 -24.37 -21.20
C CYS A 185 28.19 -25.69 -21.99
N VAL A 186 29.10 -25.80 -22.95
CA VAL A 186 29.40 -27.07 -23.65
C VAL A 186 30.90 -27.36 -23.61
N ASN A 187 31.26 -28.55 -23.11
CA ASN A 187 32.62 -29.07 -23.21
C ASN A 187 32.90 -29.49 -24.66
N THR A 188 33.93 -28.92 -25.27
CA THR A 188 34.36 -29.22 -26.65
C THR A 188 35.61 -30.10 -26.69
N GLY A 189 36.30 -30.24 -25.56
CA GLY A 189 37.46 -31.11 -25.37
C GLY A 189 37.98 -31.07 -23.92
N PRO A 190 39.07 -31.80 -23.59
CA PRO A 190 39.67 -31.75 -22.26
C PRO A 190 40.24 -30.35 -21.98
N GLY A 191 39.68 -29.65 -20.99
CA GLY A 191 40.02 -28.27 -20.66
C GLY A 191 39.57 -27.23 -21.69
N GLU A 192 38.73 -27.63 -22.66
CA GLU A 192 38.21 -26.77 -23.72
C GLU A 192 36.68 -26.77 -23.69
N GLY A 193 36.08 -25.59 -23.79
CA GLY A 193 34.64 -25.44 -23.88
C GLY A 193 34.21 -24.10 -24.44
N GLU A 194 32.91 -23.97 -24.69
CA GLU A 194 32.30 -22.76 -25.23
C GLU A 194 31.06 -22.40 -24.41
N CYS A 195 30.90 -21.11 -24.12
CA CYS A 195 29.67 -20.57 -23.54
C CYS A 195 28.74 -20.18 -24.69
N LEU A 196 27.57 -20.79 -24.71
CA LEU A 196 26.56 -20.50 -25.72
C LEU A 196 25.69 -19.35 -25.23
N GLU A 197 25.51 -18.34 -26.08
CA GLU A 197 24.61 -17.22 -25.78
C GLU A 197 23.18 -17.75 -25.53
N PRO A 198 22.57 -17.37 -24.41
CA PRO A 198 21.21 -17.76 -24.06
C PRO A 198 20.16 -17.09 -24.95
N LEU A 199 18.96 -17.64 -24.91
CA LEU A 199 17.77 -16.95 -25.40
C LEU A 199 17.30 -16.01 -24.30
N ALA A 200 17.14 -14.72 -24.63
CA ALA A 200 16.61 -13.72 -23.72
C ALA A 200 15.38 -14.22 -22.97
N VAL A 201 15.32 -13.95 -21.66
CA VAL A 201 14.17 -14.29 -20.83
C VAL A 201 12.95 -13.57 -21.39
N GLY A 202 12.01 -14.35 -21.92
CA GLY A 202 10.70 -13.84 -22.28
C GLY A 202 9.88 -13.70 -21.01
N CYS A 203 9.58 -12.48 -20.60
CA CYS A 203 8.64 -12.24 -19.51
C CYS A 203 7.22 -12.60 -19.98
N PRO A 204 6.57 -13.60 -19.38
CA PRO A 204 5.24 -14.02 -19.79
C PRO A 204 4.21 -12.97 -19.35
N ASP A 205 3.45 -12.47 -20.31
CA ASP A 205 2.30 -11.59 -20.07
C ASP A 205 1.13 -12.42 -19.51
N ASP A 206 0.49 -11.91 -18.45
CA ASP A 206 -0.69 -12.52 -17.85
C ASP A 206 -1.97 -12.25 -18.67
N GLY A 207 -1.87 -11.39 -19.69
CA GLY A 207 -2.94 -11.03 -20.60
C GLY A 207 -3.92 -10.04 -19.99
N LEU A 208 -3.60 -9.45 -18.84
CA LEU A 208 -4.40 -8.40 -18.22
C LEU A 208 -3.89 -7.03 -18.69
N PHE A 209 -4.79 -6.19 -19.18
CA PHE A 209 -4.42 -4.87 -19.68
C PHE A 209 -3.80 -3.99 -18.59
N CYS A 210 -4.31 -4.07 -17.36
CA CYS A 210 -3.94 -3.13 -16.29
C CYS A 210 -2.60 -3.42 -15.61
N THR A 211 -2.14 -4.67 -15.62
CA THR A 211 -0.78 -5.04 -15.18
C THR A 211 0.26 -4.61 -16.23
N GLY A 212 -0.17 -4.46 -17.48
CA GLY A 212 0.66 -4.00 -18.58
C GLY A 212 1.63 -5.07 -19.04
N ILE A 213 2.58 -4.67 -19.90
CA ILE A 213 3.55 -5.62 -20.45
C ILE A 213 4.68 -5.81 -19.44
N PRO A 214 4.96 -7.04 -18.97
CA PRO A 214 6.07 -7.29 -18.08
C PRO A 214 7.39 -7.07 -18.81
N LEU A 215 8.29 -6.34 -18.16
CA LEU A 215 9.64 -6.08 -18.64
C LEU A 215 10.65 -6.75 -17.73
N CYS A 216 11.73 -7.25 -18.33
CA CYS A 216 12.79 -7.85 -17.55
C CYS A 216 13.64 -6.76 -16.87
N ASN A 217 13.92 -6.96 -15.58
CA ASN A 217 14.68 -6.05 -14.74
C ASN A 217 15.98 -6.73 -14.26
N GLU A 218 17.11 -6.33 -14.84
CA GLU A 218 18.45 -6.85 -14.52
C GLU A 218 18.95 -6.46 -13.13
N GLU A 219 18.47 -5.35 -12.54
CA GLU A 219 18.92 -4.96 -11.21
C GLU A 219 18.31 -5.85 -10.12
N ARG A 220 17.19 -6.50 -10.43
CA ARG A 220 16.38 -7.26 -9.48
C ARG A 220 16.25 -8.75 -9.84
N ASP A 221 16.86 -9.16 -10.95
CA ASP A 221 16.81 -10.53 -11.51
C ASP A 221 15.38 -11.10 -11.60
N LEU A 222 14.44 -10.29 -12.13
CA LEU A 222 13.04 -10.68 -12.24
C LEU A 222 12.30 -9.97 -13.37
N CYS A 223 11.11 -10.46 -13.69
CA CYS A 223 10.16 -9.76 -14.56
C CYS A 223 9.30 -8.83 -13.69
N ASP A 224 9.37 -7.52 -13.97
CA ASP A 224 8.55 -6.50 -13.33
C ASP A 224 7.42 -6.08 -14.28
N ASP A 225 6.19 -6.07 -13.77
CA ASP A 225 5.05 -5.53 -14.47
C ASP A 225 5.20 -4.00 -14.65
N GLN A 226 4.65 -3.48 -15.75
CA GLN A 226 4.55 -2.05 -16.01
C GLN A 226 3.08 -1.64 -15.97
N PRO A 227 2.50 -1.43 -14.77
CA PRO A 227 1.08 -1.22 -14.62
C PRO A 227 0.61 0.02 -15.38
N VAL A 228 -0.57 -0.08 -15.97
CA VAL A 228 -1.22 1.03 -16.65
C VAL A 228 -1.79 1.97 -15.60
N PHE A 229 -1.29 3.20 -15.57
CA PHE A 229 -1.79 4.25 -14.71
C PHE A 229 -2.82 5.11 -15.46
N CYS A 230 -4.03 5.17 -14.92
CA CYS A 230 -5.08 6.05 -15.40
C CYS A 230 -4.98 7.39 -14.67
N GLU A 231 -4.56 8.43 -15.40
CA GLU A 231 -4.51 9.79 -14.88
C GLU A 231 -5.93 10.34 -14.71
N ASP A 232 -6.15 11.10 -13.64
CA ASP A 232 -7.39 11.85 -13.42
C ASP A 232 -7.56 12.87 -14.56
N ASP A 233 -8.69 12.79 -15.28
CA ASP A 233 -9.00 13.70 -16.40
C ASP A 233 -9.47 15.08 -15.92
N GLY A 234 -9.61 15.27 -14.61
CA GLY A 234 -10.04 16.49 -13.95
C GLY A 234 -11.56 16.68 -13.95
N ASN A 235 -12.33 15.71 -14.44
CA ASN A 235 -13.78 15.75 -14.42
C ASN A 235 -14.31 15.16 -13.12
N ILE A 236 -14.47 16.00 -12.10
CA ILE A 236 -15.00 15.53 -10.81
C ILE A 236 -16.35 14.80 -10.92
N CYS A 237 -17.16 15.05 -11.96
CA CYS A 237 -18.48 14.43 -12.11
C CYS A 237 -18.48 13.01 -12.67
N ASN A 238 -17.33 12.46 -13.07
CA ASN A 238 -17.22 11.06 -13.46
C ASN A 238 -16.54 10.19 -12.38
N GLY A 239 -16.11 10.80 -11.28
CA GLY A 239 -15.53 10.13 -10.12
C GLY A 239 -14.03 9.93 -10.27
N TYR A 240 -13.51 8.81 -9.74
CA TYR A 240 -12.08 8.50 -9.87
C TYR A 240 -11.84 7.60 -11.08
N GLU A 241 -10.73 7.87 -11.78
CA GLU A 241 -10.25 7.05 -12.89
C GLU A 241 -9.56 5.78 -12.38
N TYR A 242 -9.84 4.66 -13.02
CA TYR A 242 -9.25 3.35 -12.74
C TYR A 242 -9.10 2.54 -14.02
N CYS A 243 -8.19 1.58 -13.99
CA CYS A 243 -7.99 0.67 -15.10
C CYS A 243 -8.94 -0.52 -15.00
N ASP A 244 -9.66 -0.82 -16.08
CA ASP A 244 -10.58 -1.94 -16.19
C ASP A 244 -10.02 -3.00 -17.17
N ASN A 245 -9.81 -4.22 -16.67
CA ASN A 245 -9.32 -5.34 -17.47
C ASN A 245 -10.37 -5.94 -18.40
N GLU A 246 -11.67 -5.80 -18.11
CA GLU A 246 -12.76 -6.29 -18.96
C GLU A 246 -12.93 -5.39 -20.20
N ILE A 247 -12.74 -4.08 -20.03
CA ILE A 247 -12.84 -3.09 -21.12
C ILE A 247 -11.49 -2.86 -21.80
N GLU A 248 -10.39 -3.29 -21.19
CA GLU A 248 -9.00 -3.05 -21.63
C GLU A 248 -8.72 -1.55 -21.82
N ASN A 249 -9.22 -0.73 -20.89
CA ASN A 249 -9.08 0.73 -20.96
C ASN A 249 -9.19 1.38 -19.58
N CYS A 250 -8.79 2.65 -19.51
CA CYS A 250 -9.11 3.52 -18.38
C CYS A 250 -10.59 3.91 -18.42
N THR A 251 -11.24 3.82 -17.26
CA THR A 251 -12.63 4.21 -17.04
C THR A 251 -12.81 4.78 -15.65
N HIS A 252 -13.99 5.30 -15.35
CA HIS A 252 -14.24 6.08 -14.15
C HIS A 252 -15.34 5.45 -13.30
N SER A 253 -15.38 5.77 -12.00
CA SER A 253 -16.34 5.18 -11.06
C SER A 253 -17.80 5.61 -11.31
N GLY A 254 -18.00 6.67 -12.10
CA GLY A 254 -19.30 7.30 -12.32
C GLY A 254 -19.53 8.46 -11.35
N ASP A 255 -20.72 9.05 -11.41
CA ASP A 255 -21.09 10.22 -10.60
C ASP A 255 -20.77 9.98 -9.11
N PRO A 256 -19.85 10.78 -8.51
CA PRO A 256 -19.48 10.60 -7.11
C PRO A 256 -20.51 11.20 -6.15
N CYS A 257 -21.44 12.04 -6.63
CA CYS A 257 -22.44 12.68 -5.81
C CYS A 257 -23.55 11.68 -5.48
N ARG A 258 -23.35 10.96 -4.38
CA ARG A 258 -24.38 10.09 -3.81
C ARG A 258 -25.31 10.89 -2.94
N ASP A 259 -26.57 10.47 -2.95
CA ASP A 259 -27.60 10.88 -1.99
C ASP A 259 -27.08 10.73 -0.56
N ASP A 260 -27.07 11.84 0.18
CA ASP A 260 -26.59 11.94 1.56
C ASP A 260 -27.64 11.45 2.58
N GLY A 261 -28.85 11.17 2.10
CA GLY A 261 -29.99 10.66 2.85
C GLY A 261 -30.85 11.74 3.48
N GLU A 262 -30.50 13.02 3.35
CA GLU A 262 -31.33 14.16 3.75
C GLU A 262 -32.34 14.46 2.63
N TRP A 263 -33.61 14.32 2.96
CA TRP A 263 -34.66 14.53 1.96
C TRP A 263 -34.94 16.01 1.75
N CYS A 264 -34.89 16.83 2.82
CA CYS A 264 -35.29 18.24 2.74
C CYS A 264 -34.31 19.10 1.93
N ASN A 265 -33.07 18.67 1.75
CA ASN A 265 -32.05 19.49 1.11
C ASN A 265 -32.07 19.39 -0.43
N GLY A 266 -32.90 18.49 -0.99
CA GLY A 266 -33.09 18.30 -2.43
C GLY A 266 -32.36 17.07 -2.97
N GLU A 267 -32.31 16.97 -4.30
CA GLU A 267 -31.52 15.95 -4.99
C GLU A 267 -30.09 16.44 -5.21
N GLU A 268 -29.14 15.61 -4.81
CA GLU A 268 -27.72 15.81 -5.05
C GLU A 268 -27.40 15.53 -6.51
N TYR A 269 -26.65 16.45 -7.09
CA TYR A 269 -26.16 16.29 -8.45
C TYR A 269 -24.75 16.87 -8.55
N CYS A 270 -23.97 16.36 -9.49
CA CYS A 270 -22.68 16.94 -9.77
C CYS A 270 -22.82 18.21 -10.64
N ASP A 271 -22.39 19.34 -10.08
CA ASP A 271 -22.36 20.62 -10.80
C ASP A 271 -21.02 20.80 -11.49
N VAL A 272 -21.03 20.66 -12.82
CA VAL A 272 -19.83 20.79 -13.66
C VAL A 272 -19.25 22.21 -13.68
N GLU A 273 -20.04 23.25 -13.38
CA GLU A 273 -19.54 24.62 -13.37
C GLU A 273 -18.84 24.93 -12.04
N LEU A 274 -19.41 24.46 -10.93
CA LEU A 274 -18.85 24.62 -9.60
C LEU A 274 -17.76 23.59 -9.28
N GLN A 275 -17.62 22.54 -10.09
CA GLN A 275 -16.71 21.43 -9.87
C GLN A 275 -16.91 20.82 -8.47
N ALA A 276 -18.18 20.63 -8.09
CA ALA A 276 -18.56 20.14 -6.78
C ALA A 276 -19.96 19.50 -6.80
N CYS A 277 -20.25 18.68 -5.80
CA CYS A 277 -21.63 18.24 -5.55
C CYS A 277 -22.46 19.42 -5.07
N SER A 278 -23.62 19.61 -5.70
CA SER A 278 -24.59 20.63 -5.38
C SER A 278 -25.96 19.99 -5.20
N ARG A 279 -26.93 20.78 -4.77
CA ARG A 279 -28.30 20.34 -4.51
C ARG A 279 -29.27 21.15 -5.33
N ARG A 280 -30.33 20.51 -5.79
CA ARG A 280 -31.40 21.14 -6.56
C ARG A 280 -32.75 20.51 -6.20
N ASN A 281 -33.82 21.22 -6.53
CA ASN A 281 -35.19 20.74 -6.37
C ASN A 281 -35.47 20.45 -4.89
N ASP A 282 -35.35 21.48 -4.05
CA ASP A 282 -35.87 21.42 -2.69
C ASP A 282 -37.32 20.92 -2.76
N PRO A 283 -37.65 19.76 -2.17
CA PRO A 283 -38.97 19.17 -2.32
C PRO A 283 -40.05 19.94 -1.56
N CYS A 284 -39.68 20.84 -0.66
CA CYS A 284 -40.61 21.65 0.11
C CYS A 284 -40.82 23.05 -0.44
N ASP A 285 -40.00 23.52 -1.39
CA ASP A 285 -40.26 24.76 -2.11
C ASP A 285 -41.51 24.59 -3.00
N ASP A 286 -42.64 25.14 -2.54
CA ASP A 286 -43.92 25.12 -3.26
C ASP A 286 -44.08 26.31 -4.22
N GLY A 287 -43.08 27.21 -4.23
CA GLY A 287 -43.03 28.41 -5.06
C GLY A 287 -44.05 29.48 -4.65
N VAL A 288 -44.69 29.35 -3.49
CA VAL A 288 -45.60 30.35 -2.91
C VAL A 288 -44.81 31.21 -1.93
N PHE A 289 -44.79 32.52 -2.15
CA PHE A 289 -44.01 33.42 -1.31
C PHE A 289 -44.77 33.79 -0.03
N CYS A 290 -46.09 34.04 -0.12
CA CYS A 290 -46.83 34.65 0.98
C CYS A 290 -47.15 33.69 2.13
N ASN A 291 -47.02 32.38 1.94
CA ASN A 291 -47.12 31.41 3.05
C ASN A 291 -45.79 31.25 3.80
N GLY A 292 -44.70 31.84 3.26
CA GLY A 292 -43.38 31.88 3.87
C GLY A 292 -42.56 30.62 3.64
N HIS A 293 -41.24 30.76 3.84
CA HIS A 293 -40.28 29.68 3.61
C HIS A 293 -40.64 28.43 4.41
N GLU A 294 -40.75 27.33 3.69
CA GLU A 294 -41.37 26.10 4.11
C GLU A 294 -40.52 25.39 5.14
N GLN A 295 -41.19 24.79 6.12
CA GLN A 295 -40.56 23.96 7.13
C GLN A 295 -40.62 22.51 6.69
N CYS A 296 -39.46 21.89 6.65
CA CYS A 296 -39.32 20.48 6.30
C CYS A 296 -38.99 19.62 7.53
N ASP A 297 -39.67 18.48 7.64
CA ASP A 297 -39.37 17.44 8.61
C ASP A 297 -38.69 16.25 7.91
N GLU A 298 -37.42 16.02 8.23
CA GLU A 298 -36.59 14.96 7.64
C GLU A 298 -37.10 13.54 7.97
N ASP A 299 -37.64 13.35 9.17
CA ASP A 299 -38.08 12.03 9.65
C ASP A 299 -39.39 11.62 8.96
N THR A 300 -40.32 12.56 8.79
CA THR A 300 -41.62 12.28 8.16
C THR A 300 -41.66 12.53 6.67
N ARG A 301 -40.69 13.28 6.12
CA ARG A 301 -40.66 13.75 4.73
C ARG A 301 -41.92 14.53 4.37
N GLU A 302 -42.30 15.43 5.27
CA GLU A 302 -43.48 16.27 5.13
C GLU A 302 -43.08 17.75 5.15
N CYS A 303 -43.76 18.55 4.32
CA CYS A 303 -43.56 19.99 4.23
C CYS A 303 -44.75 20.70 4.87
N SER A 304 -44.45 21.72 5.68
CA SER A 304 -45.45 22.62 6.25
C SER A 304 -45.15 24.05 5.82
N PRO A 305 -46.17 24.87 5.51
CA PRO A 305 -45.94 26.28 5.22
C PRO A 305 -45.21 27.00 6.35
N GLY A 306 -44.40 27.99 5.98
CA GLY A 306 -43.63 28.80 6.89
C GLY A 306 -44.42 29.83 7.67
N VAL A 307 -43.69 30.83 8.15
CA VAL A 307 -44.27 32.07 8.67
C VAL A 307 -44.38 33.05 7.50
N PRO A 308 -45.59 33.55 7.17
CA PRO A 308 -45.79 34.55 6.12
C PRO A 308 -44.82 35.74 6.28
N PRO A 309 -44.07 36.12 5.22
CA PRO A 309 -43.05 37.16 5.31
C PRO A 309 -43.63 38.56 5.51
N CYS A 310 -44.87 38.78 5.06
CA CYS A 310 -45.60 40.02 5.28
C CYS A 310 -46.26 39.99 6.66
N GLU A 311 -45.45 40.20 7.70
CA GLU A 311 -45.98 40.43 9.02
C GLU A 311 -46.81 41.73 9.00
N ARG A 312 -48.02 41.67 9.56
CA ARG A 312 -48.71 42.91 9.94
C ARG A 312 -47.93 43.47 11.12
N GLU A 313 -46.92 44.29 10.85
CA GLU A 313 -46.42 45.24 11.83
C GLU A 313 -47.67 46.00 12.31
N GLU A 314 -48.08 45.78 13.55
CA GLU A 314 -49.34 46.29 14.12
C GLU A 314 -49.32 47.82 14.32
N THR A 315 -48.58 48.55 13.50
CA THR A 315 -48.54 50.01 13.54
C THR A 315 -49.54 50.56 12.54
N PHE A 316 -50.64 51.14 13.04
CA PHE A 316 -51.70 51.77 12.25
C PHE A 316 -51.19 52.65 11.08
N CYS A 317 -50.06 53.35 11.29
CA CYS A 317 -49.48 54.28 10.33
C CYS A 317 -48.77 53.68 9.12
N THR A 318 -48.51 52.37 9.10
CA THR A 318 -47.92 51.69 7.94
C THR A 318 -48.98 51.04 7.04
N GLY A 319 -50.24 51.02 7.48
CA GLY A 319 -51.37 50.47 6.70
C GLY A 319 -51.40 48.94 6.68
N ALA A 320 -52.40 48.38 6.00
CA ALA A 320 -52.49 46.93 5.80
C ALA A 320 -51.37 46.45 4.87
N ALA A 321 -50.70 45.37 5.26
CA ALA A 321 -49.77 44.65 4.39
C ALA A 321 -50.56 43.74 3.45
N THR A 322 -50.38 43.92 2.14
CA THR A 322 -50.87 43.02 1.10
C THR A 322 -49.67 42.29 0.50
N CYS A 323 -49.68 40.97 0.56
CA CYS A 323 -48.66 40.17 -0.06
C CYS A 323 -48.98 39.93 -1.53
N LEU A 324 -48.00 40.14 -2.41
CA LEU A 324 -48.09 39.92 -3.85
C LEU A 324 -47.24 38.70 -4.21
N GLU A 325 -47.90 37.58 -4.52
CA GLU A 325 -47.22 36.31 -4.87
C GLU A 325 -46.35 36.45 -6.11
N ASP A 326 -46.87 37.09 -7.17
CA ASP A 326 -46.19 37.19 -8.46
C ASP A 326 -44.91 38.04 -8.40
N ASP A 327 -44.85 39.00 -7.48
CA ASP A 327 -43.72 39.90 -7.29
C ASP A 327 -42.80 39.46 -6.14
N ALA A 328 -43.20 38.42 -5.38
CA ALA A 328 -42.57 37.99 -4.14
C ALA A 328 -42.26 39.18 -3.19
N ASP A 329 -43.25 40.07 -3.02
CA ASP A 329 -43.08 41.34 -2.33
C ASP A 329 -44.27 41.68 -1.41
N CYS A 330 -44.00 42.50 -0.39
CA CYS A 330 -44.98 43.02 0.55
C CYS A 330 -45.29 44.48 0.23
N VAL A 331 -46.52 44.76 -0.21
CA VAL A 331 -46.99 46.13 -0.42
C VAL A 331 -47.77 46.60 0.81
N TYR A 332 -47.35 47.73 1.35
CA TYR A 332 -48.00 48.38 2.47
C TYR A 332 -48.85 49.54 1.94
N GLU A 333 -50.13 49.58 2.26
CA GLU A 333 -51.02 50.67 1.83
C GLU A 333 -50.60 52.05 2.37
N GLY A 334 -49.70 52.07 3.37
CA GLY A 334 -49.11 53.28 3.92
C GLY A 334 -50.04 53.98 4.90
N ASN A 335 -49.68 55.22 5.25
CA ASN A 335 -50.40 56.02 6.24
C ASN A 335 -51.86 56.26 5.80
N PRO A 336 -52.87 55.81 6.58
CA PRO A 336 -54.28 56.02 6.24
C PRO A 336 -54.76 57.47 6.46
N CYS A 337 -53.96 58.33 7.09
CA CYS A 337 -54.31 59.71 7.39
C CYS A 337 -54.14 60.64 6.19
N ASN A 338 -55.02 61.64 6.06
CA ASN A 338 -54.94 62.60 4.98
C ASN A 338 -53.73 63.53 5.16
N PRO A 339 -52.72 63.51 4.27
CA PRO A 339 -51.49 64.27 4.44
C PRO A 339 -51.68 65.79 4.40
N GLU A 340 -52.82 66.30 3.90
CA GLU A 340 -53.11 67.74 3.89
C GLU A 340 -53.57 68.28 5.25
N PHE A 341 -54.17 67.43 6.09
CA PHE A 341 -54.85 67.88 7.31
C PHE A 341 -54.53 67.05 8.55
N GLU A 342 -53.90 65.89 8.41
CA GLU A 342 -53.70 64.92 9.47
C GLU A 342 -52.27 64.38 9.44
N ARG A 343 -51.67 64.22 10.62
CA ARG A 343 -50.46 63.41 10.82
C ARG A 343 -50.83 62.12 11.52
N CYS A 344 -50.15 61.03 11.16
CA CYS A 344 -50.36 59.77 11.85
C CYS A 344 -49.60 59.75 13.16
N ASP A 345 -50.30 59.48 14.25
CA ASP A 345 -49.70 59.25 15.55
C ASP A 345 -49.44 57.74 15.73
N VAL A 346 -48.15 57.37 15.67
CA VAL A 346 -47.70 55.98 15.81
C VAL A 346 -47.90 55.41 17.23
N VAL A 347 -48.15 56.24 18.23
CA VAL A 347 -48.33 55.83 19.63
C VAL A 347 -49.81 55.67 19.97
N GLN A 348 -50.67 56.55 19.44
CA GLN A 348 -52.11 56.52 19.67
C GLN A 348 -52.89 55.75 18.60
N GLU A 349 -52.22 55.29 17.54
CA GLU A 349 -52.82 54.55 16.42
C GLU A 349 -54.00 55.31 15.76
N GLU A 350 -53.87 56.63 15.64
CA GLU A 350 -54.92 57.49 15.08
C GLU A 350 -54.38 58.65 14.22
N CYS A 351 -55.28 59.30 13.49
CA CYS A 351 -54.98 60.49 12.70
C CYS A 351 -55.22 61.76 13.53
N GLU A 352 -54.14 62.47 13.86
CA GLU A 352 -54.21 63.74 14.59
C GLU A 352 -54.26 64.90 13.58
N LEU A 353 -55.24 65.79 13.73
CA LEU A 353 -55.34 66.99 12.89
C LEU A 353 -54.10 67.86 13.07
N LEU A 354 -53.55 68.33 11.95
CA LEU A 354 -52.54 69.36 11.93
C LEU A 354 -53.21 70.65 12.42
N GLU A 355 -53.01 71.01 13.68
CA GLU A 355 -53.50 72.29 14.21
C GLU A 355 -52.92 73.42 13.34
N ASP A 356 -53.77 74.05 12.55
CA ASP A 356 -53.44 75.26 11.81
C ASP A 356 -52.84 76.26 12.80
N LEU A 357 -51.64 76.74 12.49
CA LEU A 357 -51.09 77.95 13.08
C LEU A 357 -52.15 79.05 12.94
N GLU A 358 -52.93 79.28 13.99
CA GLU A 358 -53.65 80.51 14.22
C GLU A 358 -52.60 81.63 14.17
N THR A 359 -52.42 82.23 12.99
CA THR A 359 -51.57 83.40 12.84
C THR A 359 -52.30 84.53 13.55
N GLY A 360 -51.82 84.77 14.76
CA GLY A 360 -52.21 85.87 15.62
C GLY A 360 -52.19 87.18 14.87
N GLY A 361 -53.16 88.03 15.20
CA GLY A 361 -53.19 89.40 14.73
C GLY A 361 -51.97 90.15 15.22
N ASP A 362 -51.18 90.66 14.28
CA ASP A 362 -50.16 91.66 14.56
C ASP A 362 -50.66 93.05 14.16
N SER A 363 -50.65 93.88 15.20
CA SER A 363 -50.89 95.30 15.31
C SER A 363 -50.30 96.17 14.20
N LEU A 364 -51.14 97.08 13.69
CA LEU A 364 -50.77 98.43 13.24
C LEU A 364 -49.75 99.01 14.25
N GLY A 365 -48.57 99.51 13.91
CA GLY A 365 -48.21 100.29 12.75
C GLY A 365 -47.78 101.68 13.22
N GLU A 366 -46.63 101.78 13.90
CA GLU A 366 -45.94 103.04 14.22
C GLU A 366 -44.42 102.79 14.18
N GLY A 367 -43.76 103.43 13.22
CA GLY A 367 -42.34 103.30 12.96
C GLY A 367 -41.95 104.17 11.77
N ASP A 368 -41.71 105.43 12.08
CA ASP A 368 -41.27 106.50 11.18
C ASP A 368 -39.99 106.15 10.40
N ASN A 369 -39.96 106.63 9.14
CA ASN A 369 -38.86 107.36 8.49
C ASN A 369 -37.43 106.78 8.55
N ASP A 370 -36.89 106.34 7.41
CA ASP A 370 -36.06 107.20 6.54
C ASP A 370 -35.27 106.39 5.49
N ASP A 371 -35.34 106.89 4.26
CA ASP A 371 -34.27 106.94 3.25
C ASP A 371 -33.52 105.67 2.82
N SER A 372 -33.76 105.29 1.56
CA SER A 372 -32.82 105.55 0.45
C SER A 372 -32.73 104.39 -0.56
N CYS A 373 -33.38 104.64 -1.69
CA CYS A 373 -33.24 104.10 -3.03
C CYS A 373 -31.86 103.57 -3.50
N CYS A 374 -31.97 102.56 -4.39
CA CYS A 374 -31.25 102.32 -5.65
C CYS A 374 -29.95 101.47 -5.71
N GLY A 375 -30.01 100.48 -6.62
CA GLY A 375 -28.94 100.10 -7.56
C GLY A 375 -28.31 98.73 -7.26
N CYS A 376 -28.28 97.76 -8.18
CA CYS A 376 -28.49 97.74 -9.63
C CYS A 376 -29.04 96.38 -10.09
#